data_AF-A0A2V9PHY8-F1
#
_entry.id   AF-A0A2V9PHY8-F1
#
_cell.length_a   1.000
_cell.length_b   1.000
_cell.length_c   1.000
_cell.angle_alpha   90.00
_cell.angle_beta   90.00
_cell.angle_gamma   90.00
#
_symmetry.space_group_name_H-M   'P 1'
#
loop_
_entity.id
_entity.type
_entity.pdbx_description
1 polymer ?
#
loop_
_entity_poly.entity_id
_entity_poly.type
_entity_poly.pdbx_seq_one_letter_code
_entity_poly.pdbx_strand_id
1 'polypeptide(L)'
;MTIIFLGTFVGALVLSFILTKLVRDVATLRGWVAAPAQPRHLHNRALPRLGGVAIVFSFLIATGSALVVTRLMRPELSPSLRPLLTILPPAILIFLLGVYDDIRSVGPYWKFLVQAIAGAMLFAGGLRILDLPVLFGAHQFSWITGLPVTILWVMAITNAFNLIDGLDGLAAGSALFSTLVVFVVALLGNLSLISLITLALAGAILGFLRYNFNPATIFLGDCGSLFIGFMLSALALYGAQKAPTIIAVAIPMVSFGLPILETSLSVLRRLISGRPVFTADREHIHHKLLQRGMSHRQVVIVLYAVSAVFALLSLFLLWPTGSTLGLVLAVLGTGVWIGVQHLGYLEFGEIRRVAQRTMEQRQIVVNNLAIRRATEELKVAESFQQVGRILTAAFDSNDFDAFELRAEVAGRGFHLVDAEDLPQLRWSKPGMFATIEFGDAWSMTLPLVTAGGELCGNLIILKRYANRDLQLDINLFTSLFATTLAEAVHRNAMQNVEFMPTTDNPSLLPAQAG
;
A
#
# COMPACT_ATOMS: atom_id res chain seq x y z
N MET A 1 37.54 -22.75 -5.60
CA MET A 1 36.14 -22.55 -6.04
C MET A 1 35.95 -21.29 -6.87
N THR A 2 36.59 -20.16 -6.54
CA THR A 2 36.48 -18.89 -7.28
C THR A 2 36.71 -18.98 -8.79
N ILE A 3 37.76 -19.70 -9.24
CA ILE A 3 38.04 -19.88 -10.68
C ILE A 3 36.90 -20.64 -11.37
N ILE A 4 36.35 -21.67 -10.73
CA ILE A 4 35.23 -22.45 -11.26
C ILE A 4 33.98 -21.58 -11.35
N PHE A 5 33.70 -20.77 -10.32
CA PHE A 5 32.59 -19.82 -10.31
C PHE A 5 32.70 -18.78 -11.42
N LEU A 6 33.86 -18.12 -11.55
CA LEU A 6 34.11 -17.15 -12.60
C LEU A 6 34.02 -17.80 -14.00
N GLY A 7 34.63 -18.97 -14.17
CA GLY A 7 34.57 -19.74 -15.41
C GLY A 7 33.15 -20.16 -15.78
N THR A 8 32.32 -20.53 -14.79
CA THR A 8 30.90 -20.87 -14.99
C THR A 8 30.11 -19.65 -15.48
N PHE A 9 30.29 -18.50 -14.81
CA PHE A 9 29.61 -17.26 -15.18
C PHE A 9 30.00 -16.79 -16.59
N VAL A 10 31.31 -16.69 -16.86
CA VAL A 10 31.83 -16.25 -18.16
C VAL A 10 31.47 -17.25 -19.26
N GLY A 11 31.57 -18.54 -18.98
CA GLY A 11 31.17 -19.60 -19.91
C GLY A 11 29.70 -19.52 -20.29
N ALA A 12 28.80 -19.36 -19.31
CA ALA A 12 27.38 -19.19 -19.56
C ALA A 12 27.05 -17.92 -20.34
N LEU A 13 27.76 -16.82 -20.04
CA LEU A 13 27.61 -15.53 -20.75
C LEU A 13 28.00 -15.66 -22.21
N VAL A 14 29.18 -16.19 -22.49
CA VAL A 14 29.68 -16.36 -23.86
C VAL A 14 28.79 -17.33 -24.64
N LEU A 15 28.43 -18.47 -24.04
CA LEU A 15 27.51 -19.43 -24.65
C LEU A 15 26.17 -18.79 -24.98
N SER A 16 25.59 -18.03 -24.05
CA SER A 16 24.30 -17.37 -24.27
C SER A 16 24.39 -16.28 -25.34
N PHE A 17 25.48 -15.51 -25.37
CA PHE A 17 25.71 -14.53 -26.42
C PHE A 17 25.76 -15.17 -27.83
N ILE A 18 26.42 -16.33 -27.95
CA ILE A 18 26.53 -17.07 -29.22
C ILE A 18 25.21 -17.75 -29.58
N LEU A 19 24.62 -18.50 -28.64
CA LEU A 19 23.39 -19.26 -28.86
C LEU A 19 22.19 -18.33 -29.11
N THR A 20 22.14 -17.15 -28.49
CA THR A 20 21.05 -16.18 -28.74
C THR A 20 21.03 -15.73 -30.19
N LYS A 21 22.21 -15.47 -30.78
CA LYS A 21 22.31 -15.17 -32.22
C LYS A 21 21.79 -16.32 -33.08
N LEU A 22 22.25 -17.55 -32.80
CA LEU A 22 21.83 -18.74 -33.54
C LEU A 22 20.31 -18.97 -33.45
N VAL A 23 19.76 -18.92 -32.23
CA VAL A 23 18.33 -19.13 -31.99
C VAL A 23 17.50 -18.04 -32.68
N ARG A 24 17.93 -16.78 -32.61
CA ARG A 24 17.27 -15.67 -33.33
C ARG A 24 17.22 -15.93 -34.82
N ASP A 25 18.35 -16.30 -35.42
CA ASP A 25 18.45 -16.49 -36.87
C ASP A 25 17.58 -17.69 -37.31
N VAL A 26 17.60 -18.81 -36.57
CA VAL A 26 16.74 -19.98 -36.81
C VAL A 26 15.25 -19.67 -36.63
N ALA A 27 14.87 -18.96 -35.57
CA ALA A 27 13.48 -18.60 -35.31
C ALA A 27 12.93 -17.65 -36.37
N THR A 28 13.77 -16.73 -36.86
CA THR A 28 13.42 -15.82 -37.97
C THR A 28 13.23 -16.60 -39.27
N LEU A 29 14.13 -17.54 -39.59
CA LEU A 29 14.02 -18.40 -40.78
C LEU A 29 12.77 -19.30 -40.76
N ARG A 30 12.37 -19.80 -39.59
CA ARG A 30 11.18 -20.66 -39.41
C ARG A 30 9.87 -19.88 -39.25
N GLY A 31 9.92 -18.54 -39.23
CA GLY A 31 8.74 -17.70 -39.04
C GLY A 31 8.14 -17.79 -37.62
N TRP A 32 8.89 -18.23 -36.63
CA TRP A 32 8.48 -18.25 -35.21
C TRP A 32 8.58 -16.86 -34.59
N VAL A 33 7.84 -15.91 -35.17
CA VAL A 33 7.90 -14.49 -34.86
C VAL A 33 6.57 -13.99 -34.30
N ALA A 34 6.67 -13.09 -33.33
CA ALA A 34 5.56 -12.28 -32.86
C ALA A 34 5.05 -11.41 -34.01
N ALA A 35 3.78 -11.53 -34.40
CA ALA A 35 3.20 -10.58 -35.34
C ALA A 35 3.28 -9.14 -34.78
N PRO A 36 3.58 -8.13 -35.61
CA PRO A 36 3.52 -6.74 -35.18
C PRO A 36 2.06 -6.41 -34.82
N ALA A 37 1.77 -6.24 -33.54
CA ALA A 37 0.42 -5.97 -33.09
C ALA A 37 0.05 -4.50 -33.38
N GLN A 38 -0.72 -4.20 -34.44
CA GLN A 38 -1.48 -2.95 -34.64
C GLN A 38 -0.71 -1.58 -34.57
N PRO A 39 -1.24 -0.49 -35.16
CA PRO A 39 -0.54 0.80 -35.29
C PRO A 39 -0.31 1.59 -33.98
N ARG A 40 -0.47 0.96 -32.80
CA ARG A 40 -0.26 1.57 -31.47
C ARG A 40 0.61 0.73 -30.52
N HIS A 41 1.27 -0.35 -30.97
CA HIS A 41 2.23 -1.09 -30.14
C HIS A 41 3.70 -0.79 -30.49
N LEU A 42 4.55 -1.14 -29.52
CA LEU A 42 5.92 -0.68 -29.28
C LEU A 42 6.96 -1.20 -30.30
N HIS A 43 6.60 -2.18 -31.14
CA HIS A 43 7.49 -2.80 -32.11
C HIS A 43 6.89 -2.80 -33.52
N ASN A 44 7.54 -2.09 -34.45
CA ASN A 44 7.14 -2.00 -35.86
C ASN A 44 7.56 -3.23 -36.70
N ARG A 45 8.22 -4.23 -36.12
CA ARG A 45 8.74 -5.42 -36.82
C ARG A 45 8.41 -6.69 -36.05
N ALA A 46 8.17 -7.78 -36.78
CA ALA A 46 7.99 -9.10 -36.19
C ALA A 46 9.29 -9.56 -35.53
N LEU A 47 9.25 -9.92 -34.24
CA LEU A 47 10.43 -10.35 -33.48
C LEU A 47 10.28 -11.80 -32.99
N PRO A 48 11.34 -12.62 -33.06
CA PRO A 48 11.30 -14.00 -32.59
C PRO A 48 11.08 -14.07 -31.07
N ARG A 49 10.33 -15.07 -30.58
CA ARG A 49 9.94 -15.24 -29.17
C ARG A 49 10.69 -16.33 -28.39
N LEU A 50 11.74 -16.93 -28.97
CA LEU A 50 12.39 -18.12 -28.38
C LEU A 50 13.70 -17.80 -27.63
N GLY A 51 13.85 -16.59 -27.09
CA GLY A 51 15.06 -16.16 -26.39
C GLY A 51 15.45 -17.04 -25.21
N GLY A 52 14.44 -17.53 -24.47
CA GLY A 52 14.62 -18.44 -23.34
C GLY A 52 15.37 -19.73 -23.70
N VAL A 53 15.24 -20.23 -24.93
CA VAL A 53 15.97 -21.41 -25.40
C VAL A 53 17.49 -21.22 -25.27
N ALA A 54 18.00 -20.06 -25.69
CA ALA A 54 19.43 -19.75 -25.57
C ALA A 54 19.88 -19.70 -24.11
N ILE A 55 19.06 -19.13 -23.23
CA ILE A 55 19.34 -19.06 -21.78
C ILE A 55 19.42 -20.46 -21.18
N VAL A 56 18.39 -21.31 -21.40
CA VAL A 56 18.33 -22.65 -20.80
C VAL A 56 19.48 -23.53 -21.27
N PHE A 57 19.76 -23.58 -22.57
CA PHE A 57 20.88 -24.39 -23.07
C PHE A 57 22.24 -23.90 -22.55
N SER A 58 22.46 -22.59 -22.49
CA SER A 58 23.69 -22.02 -21.93
C SER A 58 23.84 -22.36 -20.44
N PHE A 59 22.75 -22.24 -19.68
CA PHE A 59 22.67 -22.59 -18.28
C PHE A 59 23.00 -24.09 -18.06
N LEU A 60 22.38 -24.99 -18.83
CA LEU A 60 22.59 -26.43 -18.72
C LEU A 60 24.03 -26.83 -19.05
N ILE A 61 24.57 -26.31 -20.16
CA ILE A 61 25.94 -26.61 -20.61
C ILE A 61 26.96 -26.06 -19.61
N ALA A 62 26.80 -24.81 -19.16
CA ALA A 62 27.70 -24.20 -18.18
C ALA A 62 27.64 -24.94 -16.84
N THR A 63 26.45 -25.25 -16.33
CA THR A 63 26.28 -26.00 -15.08
C THR A 63 26.89 -27.41 -15.19
N GLY A 64 26.58 -28.15 -16.26
CA GLY A 64 27.09 -29.49 -16.48
C GLY A 64 28.61 -29.52 -16.62
N SER A 65 29.17 -28.62 -17.42
CA SER A 65 30.64 -28.50 -17.58
C SER A 65 31.32 -28.16 -16.26
N ALA A 66 30.78 -27.24 -15.47
CA ALA A 66 31.34 -26.87 -14.18
C ALA A 66 31.28 -28.02 -13.16
N LEU A 67 30.22 -28.84 -13.18
CA LEU A 67 30.13 -30.05 -12.35
C LEU A 67 31.15 -31.11 -12.77
N VAL A 68 31.33 -31.34 -14.07
CA VAL A 68 32.34 -32.27 -14.60
C VAL A 68 33.75 -31.79 -14.23
N VAL A 69 34.06 -30.52 -14.46
CA VAL A 69 35.37 -29.93 -14.11
C VAL A 69 35.61 -30.01 -12.60
N THR A 70 34.61 -29.72 -11.78
CA THR A 70 34.73 -29.85 -10.32
C THR A 70 35.01 -31.28 -9.92
N ARG A 71 34.28 -32.25 -10.46
CA ARG A 71 34.44 -33.67 -10.13
C ARG A 71 35.80 -34.22 -10.55
N LEU A 72 36.33 -33.78 -11.70
CA LEU A 72 37.62 -34.23 -12.22
C LEU A 72 38.81 -33.54 -11.54
N MET A 73 38.77 -32.21 -11.37
CA MET A 73 39.92 -31.44 -10.89
C MET A 73 39.94 -31.25 -9.36
N ARG A 74 38.77 -31.31 -8.72
CA ARG A 74 38.58 -31.03 -7.28
C ARG A 74 37.50 -31.96 -6.68
N PRO A 75 37.70 -33.30 -6.71
CA PRO A 75 36.70 -34.27 -6.24
C PRO A 75 36.23 -34.00 -4.81
N GLU A 76 37.16 -33.61 -3.92
CA GLU A 76 36.94 -33.18 -2.53
C GLU A 76 35.87 -32.08 -2.37
N LEU A 77 35.69 -31.25 -3.40
CA LEU A 77 34.79 -30.11 -3.40
C LEU A 77 33.53 -30.35 -4.26
N SER A 78 33.30 -31.60 -4.68
CA SER A 78 32.13 -31.97 -5.49
C SER A 78 30.85 -31.83 -4.66
N PRO A 79 29.91 -30.96 -5.06
CA PRO A 79 28.68 -30.80 -4.31
C PRO A 79 27.74 -32.00 -4.48
N SER A 80 26.84 -32.20 -3.51
CA SER A 80 25.72 -33.13 -3.67
C SER A 80 24.83 -32.71 -4.83
N LEU A 81 24.51 -33.64 -5.73
CA LEU A 81 23.64 -33.39 -6.88
C LEU A 81 22.15 -33.35 -6.53
N ARG A 82 21.78 -33.72 -5.30
CA ARG A 82 20.37 -33.82 -4.88
C ARG A 82 19.56 -32.53 -5.14
N PRO A 83 20.04 -31.31 -4.81
CA PRO A 83 19.30 -30.09 -5.09
C PRO A 83 19.04 -29.89 -6.59
N LEU A 84 20.04 -30.18 -7.44
CA LEU A 84 19.90 -30.07 -8.88
C LEU A 84 18.87 -31.09 -9.41
N LEU A 85 18.93 -32.34 -8.95
CA LEU A 85 17.97 -33.38 -9.34
C LEU A 85 16.55 -33.10 -8.86
N THR A 86 16.38 -32.35 -7.77
CA THR A 86 15.06 -31.89 -7.31
C THR A 86 14.52 -30.74 -8.16
N ILE A 87 15.36 -29.76 -8.53
CA ILE A 87 14.92 -28.53 -9.19
C ILE A 87 14.82 -28.69 -10.72
N LEU A 88 15.75 -29.44 -11.32
CA LEU A 88 15.93 -29.46 -12.77
C LEU A 88 14.76 -30.12 -13.53
N PRO A 89 14.24 -31.30 -13.14
CA PRO A 89 13.12 -31.91 -13.85
C PRO A 89 11.87 -31.02 -13.96
N PRO A 90 11.35 -30.41 -12.87
CA PRO A 90 10.22 -29.50 -12.99
C PRO A 90 10.60 -28.19 -13.71
N ALA A 91 11.85 -27.72 -13.63
CA ALA A 91 12.28 -26.56 -14.43
C ALA A 91 12.24 -26.84 -15.94
N ILE A 92 12.66 -28.03 -16.37
CA ILE A 92 12.57 -28.46 -17.77
C ILE A 92 11.12 -28.60 -18.20
N LEU A 93 10.24 -29.14 -17.35
CA LEU A 93 8.80 -29.19 -17.63
C LEU A 93 8.22 -27.79 -17.92
N ILE A 94 8.57 -26.80 -17.08
CA ILE A 94 8.12 -25.41 -17.24
C ILE A 94 8.71 -24.76 -18.49
N PHE A 95 9.99 -25.02 -18.78
CA PHE A 95 10.62 -24.57 -20.02
C PHE A 95 9.91 -25.14 -21.26
N LEU A 96 9.62 -26.44 -21.28
CA LEU A 96 8.95 -27.09 -22.41
C LEU A 96 7.52 -26.57 -22.60
N LEU A 97 6.80 -26.31 -21.51
CA LEU A 97 5.50 -25.64 -21.56
C LEU A 97 5.62 -24.26 -22.22
N GLY A 98 6.59 -23.45 -21.81
CA GLY A 98 6.79 -22.13 -22.38
C GLY A 98 7.22 -22.18 -23.86
N VAL A 99 8.07 -23.13 -24.26
CA VAL A 99 8.41 -23.34 -25.69
C VAL A 99 7.16 -23.70 -26.49
N TYR A 100 6.32 -24.59 -25.94
CA TYR A 100 5.08 -24.97 -26.59
C TYR A 100 4.11 -23.78 -26.69
N ASP A 101 4.03 -22.93 -25.66
CA ASP A 101 3.22 -21.72 -25.66
C ASP A 101 3.70 -20.67 -26.70
N ASP A 102 5.00 -20.43 -26.76
CA ASP A 102 5.59 -19.49 -27.72
C ASP A 102 5.33 -19.89 -29.19
N ILE A 103 5.16 -21.20 -29.45
CA ILE A 103 4.92 -21.73 -30.80
C ILE A 103 3.42 -21.89 -31.11
N ARG A 104 2.62 -22.42 -30.19
CA ARG A 104 1.23 -22.83 -30.45
C ARG A 104 0.16 -22.10 -29.63
N SER A 105 0.55 -21.26 -28.66
CA SER A 105 -0.33 -20.57 -27.71
C SER A 105 -1.20 -21.52 -26.88
N VAL A 106 -1.00 -21.48 -25.56
CA VAL A 106 -1.64 -22.33 -24.56
C VAL A 106 -2.59 -21.49 -23.73
N GLY A 107 -3.77 -22.03 -23.44
CA GLY A 107 -4.73 -21.39 -22.54
C GLY A 107 -4.18 -21.25 -21.10
N PRO A 108 -4.58 -20.21 -20.36
CA PRO A 108 -4.04 -19.91 -19.03
C PRO A 108 -4.24 -21.04 -18.02
N TYR A 109 -5.35 -21.77 -18.10
CA TYR A 109 -5.64 -22.90 -17.21
C TYR A 109 -4.61 -24.03 -17.32
N TRP A 110 -4.17 -24.35 -18.54
CA TRP A 110 -3.13 -25.36 -18.76
C TRP A 110 -1.77 -24.90 -18.25
N LYS A 111 -1.46 -23.60 -18.37
CA LYS A 111 -0.26 -23.03 -17.77
C LYS A 111 -0.25 -23.21 -16.26
N PHE A 112 -1.35 -22.84 -15.60
CA PHE A 112 -1.49 -22.99 -14.15
C PHE A 112 -1.43 -24.44 -13.69
N LEU A 113 -2.05 -25.38 -14.44
CA LEU A 113 -1.99 -26.81 -14.10
C LEU A 113 -0.55 -27.34 -14.12
N VAL A 114 0.22 -27.04 -15.18
CA VAL A 114 1.61 -27.51 -15.28
C VAL A 114 2.50 -26.85 -14.23
N GLN A 115 2.29 -25.56 -13.93
CA GLN A 115 2.97 -24.90 -12.82
C GLN A 115 2.64 -25.53 -11.46
N ALA A 116 1.38 -25.93 -11.23
CA ALA A 116 0.97 -26.63 -10.02
C ALA A 116 1.63 -28.01 -9.90
N ILE A 117 1.71 -28.76 -11.01
CA ILE A 117 2.44 -30.04 -11.06
C ILE A 117 3.93 -29.82 -10.74
N ALA A 118 4.56 -28.82 -11.36
CA ALA A 118 5.96 -28.49 -11.09
C ALA A 118 6.20 -28.10 -9.62
N GLY A 119 5.29 -27.33 -9.02
CA GLY A 119 5.32 -27.01 -7.59
C GLY A 119 5.15 -28.23 -6.69
N ALA A 120 4.25 -29.15 -7.05
CA ALA A 120 4.07 -30.43 -6.33
C ALA A 120 5.31 -31.32 -6.44
N MET A 121 6.01 -31.33 -7.58
CA MET A 121 7.28 -32.05 -7.74
C MET A 121 8.37 -31.49 -6.83
N LEU A 122 8.49 -30.16 -6.71
CA LEU A 122 9.41 -29.53 -5.75
C LEU A 122 9.08 -29.91 -4.31
N PHE A 123 7.78 -29.87 -3.96
CA PHE A 123 7.30 -30.28 -2.65
C PHE A 123 7.66 -31.74 -2.36
N ALA A 124 7.39 -32.66 -3.29
CA ALA A 124 7.74 -34.07 -3.16
C ALA A 124 9.25 -34.27 -2.98
N GLY A 125 10.07 -33.52 -3.74
CA GLY A 125 11.53 -33.52 -3.66
C GLY A 125 12.13 -32.88 -2.40
N GLY A 126 11.29 -32.34 -1.50
CA GLY A 126 11.69 -31.85 -0.18
C GLY A 126 11.77 -30.32 -0.07
N LEU A 127 11.56 -29.58 -1.15
CA LEU A 127 11.48 -28.12 -1.13
C LEU A 127 10.04 -27.72 -0.81
N ARG A 128 9.79 -27.51 0.48
CA ARG A 128 8.45 -27.36 1.08
C ARG A 128 8.43 -26.14 1.98
N ILE A 129 7.30 -25.42 1.97
CA ILE A 129 6.96 -24.42 2.96
C ILE A 129 6.08 -25.10 4.01
N LEU A 130 6.67 -25.47 5.15
CA LEU A 130 5.97 -26.12 6.26
C LEU A 130 5.83 -25.21 7.48
N ASP A 131 6.40 -24.03 7.46
CA ASP A 131 6.30 -23.07 8.55
C ASP A 131 6.45 -21.65 7.98
N LEU A 132 5.68 -20.72 8.53
CA LEU A 132 5.73 -19.28 8.20
C LEU A 132 5.74 -18.46 9.49
N PRO A 133 6.82 -18.54 10.28
CA PRO A 133 6.87 -17.95 11.61
C PRO A 133 6.79 -16.44 11.66
N VAL A 134 7.06 -15.75 10.56
CA VAL A 134 6.82 -14.31 10.44
C VAL A 134 5.32 -13.97 10.54
N LEU A 135 4.45 -14.81 9.97
CA LEU A 135 3.02 -14.54 9.86
C LEU A 135 2.19 -15.28 10.92
N PHE A 136 2.61 -16.49 11.28
CA PHE A 136 1.82 -17.40 12.12
C PHE A 136 2.57 -17.87 13.37
N GLY A 137 3.73 -17.28 13.69
CA GLY A 137 4.58 -17.74 14.81
C GLY A 137 5.15 -19.15 14.57
N ALA A 138 5.74 -19.78 15.58
CA ALA A 138 6.43 -21.07 15.46
C ALA A 138 5.51 -22.30 15.17
N HIS A 139 4.35 -22.09 14.54
CA HIS A 139 3.43 -23.14 14.14
C HIS A 139 3.92 -23.82 12.87
N GLN A 140 4.05 -25.14 12.94
CA GLN A 140 4.30 -25.98 11.76
C GLN A 140 2.98 -26.38 11.12
N PHE A 141 2.93 -26.21 9.81
CA PHE A 141 1.85 -26.61 8.94
C PHE A 141 1.92 -28.11 8.63
N SER A 142 0.75 -28.73 8.57
CA SER A 142 0.60 -30.06 7.98
C SER A 142 0.91 -30.01 6.48
N TRP A 143 1.21 -31.17 5.89
CA TRP A 143 1.42 -31.28 4.44
C TRP A 143 0.20 -30.82 3.63
N ILE A 144 -1.01 -30.93 4.19
CA ILE A 144 -2.28 -30.52 3.56
C ILE A 144 -2.29 -29.00 3.29
N THR A 145 -1.70 -28.20 4.19
CA THR A 145 -1.59 -26.75 4.03
C THR A 145 -0.27 -26.36 3.38
N GLY A 146 0.83 -27.05 3.71
CA GLY A 146 2.15 -26.77 3.13
C GLY A 146 2.23 -27.00 1.62
N LEU A 147 1.52 -28.01 1.07
CA LEU A 147 1.53 -28.29 -0.36
C LEU A 147 0.89 -27.15 -1.18
N PRO A 148 -0.37 -26.72 -0.92
CA PRO A 148 -0.95 -25.55 -1.57
C PRO A 148 -0.12 -24.29 -1.41
N VAL A 149 0.43 -24.02 -0.23
CA VAL A 149 1.27 -22.83 0.00
C VAL A 149 2.54 -22.87 -0.86
N THR A 150 3.19 -24.03 -0.96
CA THR A 150 4.38 -24.20 -1.82
C THR A 150 4.03 -24.03 -3.30
N ILE A 151 2.91 -24.60 -3.74
CA ILE A 151 2.42 -24.45 -5.13
C ILE A 151 2.12 -22.98 -5.43
N LEU A 152 1.40 -22.29 -4.54
CA LEU A 152 1.05 -20.87 -4.70
C LEU A 152 2.29 -20.00 -4.73
N TRP A 153 3.30 -20.26 -3.90
CA TRP A 153 4.59 -19.57 -3.96
C TRP A 153 5.25 -19.71 -5.34
N VAL A 154 5.36 -20.96 -5.82
CA VAL A 154 5.99 -21.26 -7.12
C VAL A 154 5.24 -20.59 -8.26
N MET A 155 3.91 -20.70 -8.28
CA MET A 155 3.07 -20.07 -9.29
C MET A 155 3.16 -18.54 -9.22
N ALA A 156 3.10 -17.95 -8.03
CA ALA A 156 3.13 -16.50 -7.87
C ALA A 156 4.43 -15.90 -8.40
N ILE A 157 5.59 -16.43 -7.98
CA ILE A 157 6.89 -15.92 -8.45
C ILE A 157 7.10 -16.20 -9.94
N THR A 158 6.72 -17.39 -10.43
CA THR A 158 6.85 -17.73 -11.85
C THR A 158 6.04 -16.78 -12.74
N ASN A 159 4.76 -16.54 -12.40
CA ASN A 159 3.92 -15.64 -13.17
C ASN A 159 4.29 -14.16 -12.99
N ALA A 160 4.85 -13.77 -11.83
CA ALA A 160 5.31 -12.41 -11.62
C ALA A 160 6.43 -12.02 -12.60
N PHE A 161 7.38 -12.92 -12.86
CA PHE A 161 8.42 -12.70 -13.87
C PHE A 161 7.89 -12.73 -15.31
N ASN A 162 6.92 -13.60 -15.60
CA ASN A 162 6.24 -13.62 -16.90
C ASN A 162 5.45 -12.33 -17.17
N LEU A 163 4.81 -11.76 -16.15
CA LEU A 163 4.00 -10.54 -16.29
C LEU A 163 4.84 -9.29 -16.62
N ILE A 164 6.06 -9.20 -16.08
CA ILE A 164 6.97 -8.08 -16.37
C ILE A 164 7.71 -8.22 -17.70
N ASP A 165 7.55 -9.33 -18.43
CA ASP A 165 8.13 -9.56 -19.77
C ASP A 165 7.34 -8.83 -20.89
N GLY A 166 6.84 -7.63 -20.59
CA GLY A 166 6.12 -6.76 -21.52
C GLY A 166 6.99 -5.70 -22.20
N LEU A 167 8.23 -5.50 -21.72
CA LEU A 167 9.19 -4.54 -22.27
C LEU A 167 10.56 -5.18 -22.51
N ASP A 168 11.21 -4.77 -23.59
CA ASP A 168 12.59 -5.10 -23.96
C ASP A 168 13.57 -5.00 -22.79
N GLY A 169 14.16 -6.13 -22.41
CA GLY A 169 15.16 -6.19 -21.36
C GLY A 169 14.62 -6.15 -19.93
N LEU A 170 13.34 -5.80 -19.70
CA LEU A 170 12.84 -5.56 -18.35
C LEU A 170 12.88 -6.83 -17.49
N ALA A 171 12.25 -7.90 -17.93
CA ALA A 171 12.18 -9.16 -17.19
C ALA A 171 13.58 -9.76 -16.97
N ALA A 172 14.38 -9.85 -18.04
CA ALA A 172 15.74 -10.39 -17.97
C ALA A 172 16.65 -9.57 -17.03
N GLY A 173 16.61 -8.23 -17.09
CA GLY A 173 17.40 -7.39 -16.20
C GLY A 173 16.96 -7.45 -14.74
N SER A 174 15.64 -7.44 -14.48
CA SER A 174 15.14 -7.64 -13.11
C SER A 174 15.53 -9.01 -12.57
N ALA A 175 15.42 -10.06 -13.39
CA ALA A 175 15.83 -11.41 -13.00
C ALA A 175 17.33 -11.52 -12.74
N LEU A 176 18.18 -10.77 -13.46
CA LEU A 176 19.61 -10.72 -13.21
C LEU A 176 19.90 -10.21 -11.79
N PHE A 177 19.30 -9.08 -11.38
CA PHE A 177 19.45 -8.56 -10.02
C PHE A 177 18.99 -9.55 -8.96
N SER A 178 17.82 -10.15 -9.15
CA SER A 178 17.30 -11.18 -8.24
C SER A 178 18.20 -12.41 -8.17
N THR A 179 18.74 -12.87 -9.31
CA THR A 179 19.67 -14.01 -9.37
C THR A 179 20.96 -13.71 -8.62
N LEU A 180 21.48 -12.50 -8.74
CA LEU A 180 22.68 -12.07 -8.00
C LEU A 180 22.46 -12.04 -6.49
N VAL A 181 21.28 -11.63 -6.02
CA VAL A 181 20.94 -11.73 -4.60
C VAL A 181 20.94 -13.18 -4.14
N VAL A 182 20.26 -14.07 -4.87
CA VAL A 182 20.21 -15.50 -4.53
C VAL A 182 21.61 -16.12 -4.55
N PHE A 183 22.49 -15.69 -5.47
CA PHE A 183 23.90 -16.07 -5.48
C PHE A 183 24.62 -15.64 -4.19
N VAL A 184 24.50 -14.38 -3.77
CA VAL A 184 25.15 -13.88 -2.55
C VAL A 184 24.64 -14.63 -1.32
N VAL A 185 23.33 -14.85 -1.21
CA VAL A 185 22.73 -15.65 -0.12
C VAL A 185 23.28 -17.08 -0.12
N ALA A 186 23.35 -17.72 -1.29
CA ALA A 186 23.89 -19.06 -1.43
C ALA A 186 25.38 -19.13 -1.07
N LEU A 187 26.16 -18.12 -1.46
CA LEU A 187 27.58 -18.03 -1.18
C LEU A 187 27.84 -17.92 0.34
N LEU A 188 27.11 -17.04 1.02
CA LEU A 188 27.21 -16.87 2.47
C LEU A 188 26.68 -18.09 3.25
N GLY A 189 25.67 -18.77 2.70
CA GLY A 189 25.14 -20.02 3.25
C GLY A 189 26.01 -21.25 2.97
N ASN A 190 27.19 -21.09 2.34
CA ASN A 190 28.07 -22.17 1.90
C ASN A 190 27.38 -23.21 0.98
N LEU A 191 26.38 -22.78 0.23
CA LEU A 191 25.61 -23.60 -0.71
C LEU A 191 26.30 -23.59 -2.08
N SER A 192 27.41 -24.32 -2.21
CA SER A 192 28.29 -24.30 -3.38
C SER A 192 27.59 -24.62 -4.70
N LEU A 193 26.70 -25.63 -4.73
CA LEU A 193 25.93 -25.97 -5.92
C LEU A 193 24.97 -24.86 -6.34
N ILE A 194 24.25 -24.27 -5.38
CA ILE A 194 23.30 -23.18 -5.64
C ILE A 194 24.04 -21.94 -6.13
N SER A 195 25.23 -21.66 -5.57
CA SER A 195 26.11 -20.58 -6.01
C SER A 195 26.57 -20.78 -7.46
N LEU A 196 26.90 -22.00 -7.85
CA LEU A 196 27.29 -22.35 -9.23
C LEU A 196 26.11 -22.21 -10.20
N ILE A 197 24.94 -22.75 -9.85
CA ILE A 197 23.70 -22.68 -10.64
C ILE A 197 23.25 -21.24 -10.85
N THR A 198 23.27 -20.42 -9.80
CA THR A 198 22.90 -18.99 -9.89
C THR A 198 23.87 -18.19 -10.75
N LEU A 199 25.19 -18.46 -10.68
CA LEU A 199 26.16 -17.83 -11.57
C LEU A 199 26.00 -18.26 -13.04
N ALA A 200 25.72 -19.54 -13.29
CA ALA A 200 25.40 -20.02 -14.63
C ALA A 200 24.17 -19.31 -15.19
N LEU A 201 23.11 -19.18 -14.37
CA LEU A 201 21.88 -18.49 -14.76
C LEU A 201 22.12 -16.98 -14.98
N ALA A 202 22.83 -16.31 -14.08
CA ALA A 202 23.15 -14.88 -14.20
C ALA A 202 24.00 -14.60 -15.45
N GLY A 203 25.01 -15.43 -15.73
CA GLY A 203 25.81 -15.34 -16.95
C GLY A 203 24.95 -15.53 -18.20
N ALA A 204 24.11 -16.56 -18.22
CA ALA A 204 23.22 -16.83 -19.35
C ALA A 204 22.22 -15.69 -19.60
N ILE A 205 21.63 -15.13 -18.55
CA ILE A 205 20.73 -13.96 -18.63
C ILE A 205 21.49 -12.75 -19.18
N LEU A 206 22.68 -12.45 -18.66
CA LEU A 206 23.46 -11.29 -19.09
C LEU A 206 23.90 -11.40 -20.56
N GLY A 207 24.32 -12.58 -21.01
CA GLY A 207 24.67 -12.83 -22.40
C GLY A 207 23.49 -12.65 -23.36
N PHE A 208 22.30 -13.09 -22.95
CA PHE A 208 21.05 -12.89 -23.69
C PHE A 208 20.63 -11.42 -23.74
N LEU A 209 20.80 -10.70 -22.62
CA LEU A 209 20.34 -9.32 -22.45
C LEU A 209 20.88 -8.38 -23.52
N ARG A 210 22.07 -8.65 -24.06
CA ARG A 210 22.66 -7.88 -25.17
C ARG A 210 21.77 -7.81 -26.41
N TYR A 211 20.98 -8.84 -26.69
CA TYR A 211 20.08 -8.92 -27.84
C TYR A 211 18.63 -8.54 -27.50
N ASN A 212 18.28 -8.55 -26.22
CA ASN A 212 16.94 -8.27 -25.71
C ASN A 212 16.78 -6.82 -25.21
N PHE A 213 17.87 -6.13 -24.88
CA PHE A 213 17.84 -4.72 -24.47
C PHE A 213 17.41 -3.81 -25.63
N ASN A 214 16.65 -2.76 -25.32
CA ASN A 214 16.01 -1.93 -26.33
C ASN A 214 16.99 -1.22 -27.29
N PRO A 215 16.80 -1.33 -28.63
CA PRO A 215 15.75 -2.08 -29.32
C PRO A 215 16.03 -3.59 -29.37
N ALA A 216 15.07 -4.40 -28.95
CA ALA A 216 15.22 -5.85 -28.95
C ALA A 216 15.30 -6.44 -30.37
N THR A 217 16.12 -7.49 -30.51
CA THR A 217 16.21 -8.31 -31.73
C THR A 217 15.61 -9.71 -31.54
N ILE A 218 15.30 -10.08 -30.31
CA ILE A 218 14.63 -11.31 -29.89
C ILE A 218 13.96 -11.08 -28.53
N PHE A 219 12.74 -11.57 -28.36
CA PHE A 219 12.03 -11.56 -27.09
C PHE A 219 12.42 -12.76 -26.22
N LEU A 220 12.32 -12.59 -24.91
CA LEU A 220 12.59 -13.63 -23.93
C LEU A 220 11.60 -14.80 -24.10
N GLY A 221 10.31 -14.46 -24.26
CA GLY A 221 9.24 -15.42 -24.49
C GLY A 221 8.78 -16.10 -23.20
N ASP A 222 7.70 -16.86 -23.30
CA ASP A 222 7.17 -17.64 -22.18
C ASP A 222 8.16 -18.75 -21.78
N CYS A 223 8.90 -19.32 -22.74
CA CYS A 223 9.95 -20.29 -22.45
C CYS A 223 11.03 -19.75 -21.51
N GLY A 224 11.40 -18.48 -21.66
CA GLY A 224 12.44 -17.85 -20.85
C GLY A 224 11.91 -17.31 -19.53
N SER A 225 10.83 -16.53 -19.58
CA SER A 225 10.29 -15.85 -18.42
C SER A 225 9.72 -16.82 -17.38
N LEU A 226 9.00 -17.87 -17.82
CA LEU A 226 8.50 -18.92 -16.92
C LEU A 226 9.66 -19.73 -16.32
N PHE A 227 10.66 -20.11 -17.12
CA PHE A 227 11.82 -20.85 -16.63
C PHE A 227 12.60 -20.05 -15.58
N ILE A 228 12.90 -18.78 -15.87
CA ILE A 228 13.65 -17.90 -14.95
C ILE A 228 12.87 -17.70 -13.64
N GLY A 229 11.58 -17.39 -13.73
CA GLY A 229 10.73 -17.22 -12.55
C GLY A 229 10.64 -18.49 -11.70
N PHE A 230 10.49 -19.66 -12.35
CA PHE A 230 10.49 -20.95 -11.67
C PHE A 230 11.83 -21.24 -10.99
N MET A 231 12.95 -21.02 -11.69
CA MET A 231 14.29 -21.23 -11.13
C MET A 231 14.53 -20.33 -9.91
N LEU A 232 14.21 -19.04 -10.00
CA LEU A 232 14.35 -18.12 -8.87
C LEU A 232 13.48 -18.51 -7.68
N SER A 233 12.24 -18.94 -7.94
CA SER A 233 11.34 -19.47 -6.91
C SER A 233 11.93 -20.69 -6.20
N ALA A 234 12.42 -21.68 -6.96
CA ALA A 234 12.95 -22.92 -6.43
C ALA A 234 14.27 -22.71 -5.66
N LEU A 235 15.16 -21.85 -6.18
CA LEU A 235 16.43 -21.53 -5.54
C LEU A 235 16.21 -20.71 -4.26
N ALA A 236 15.26 -19.78 -4.25
CA ALA A 236 14.85 -19.07 -3.04
C ALA A 236 14.30 -20.02 -1.99
N LEU A 237 13.45 -20.98 -2.38
CA LEU A 237 12.89 -21.97 -1.46
C LEU A 237 13.98 -22.88 -0.87
N TYR A 238 14.97 -23.26 -1.68
CA TYR A 238 16.12 -24.02 -1.19
C TYR A 238 16.95 -23.21 -0.16
N GLY A 239 17.26 -21.95 -0.46
CA GLY A 239 17.98 -21.07 0.45
C GLY A 239 17.21 -20.82 1.75
N ALA A 240 15.89 -20.66 1.65
CA ALA A 240 15.00 -20.42 2.79
C ALA A 240 15.06 -21.56 3.83
N GLN A 241 15.13 -22.81 3.40
CA GLN A 241 15.22 -23.97 4.32
C GLN A 241 16.55 -24.05 5.10
N LYS A 242 17.54 -23.23 4.74
CA LYS A 242 18.88 -23.22 5.35
C LYS A 242 19.17 -21.95 6.15
N ALA A 243 18.24 -20.99 6.16
CA ALA A 243 18.37 -19.72 6.84
C ALA A 243 17.39 -19.62 8.02
N PRO A 244 17.67 -18.77 9.03
CA PRO A 244 16.67 -18.38 10.02
C PRO A 244 15.39 -17.88 9.33
N THR A 245 14.23 -18.33 9.79
CA THR A 245 13.01 -18.28 8.97
C THR A 245 12.51 -16.88 8.61
N ILE A 246 12.85 -15.85 9.39
CA ILE A 246 12.53 -14.45 9.05
C ILE A 246 13.32 -14.01 7.81
N ILE A 247 14.63 -14.30 7.78
CA ILE A 247 15.52 -13.97 6.67
C ILE A 247 15.15 -14.79 5.42
N ALA A 248 14.80 -16.06 5.65
CA ALA A 248 14.42 -17.03 4.64
C ALA A 248 13.26 -16.57 3.75
N VAL A 249 12.28 -15.85 4.32
CA VAL A 249 11.13 -15.32 3.58
C VAL A 249 11.38 -13.89 3.09
N ALA A 250 11.96 -13.03 3.94
CA ALA A 250 12.09 -11.62 3.65
C ALA A 250 13.04 -11.33 2.47
N ILE A 251 14.19 -12.00 2.40
CA ILE A 251 15.16 -11.74 1.33
C ILE A 251 14.58 -12.05 -0.05
N PRO A 252 14.04 -13.25 -0.34
CA PRO A 252 13.41 -13.52 -1.62
C PRO A 252 12.29 -12.53 -1.95
N MET A 253 11.41 -12.22 -0.98
CA MET A 253 10.28 -11.30 -1.19
C MET A 253 10.74 -9.91 -1.60
N VAL A 254 11.76 -9.36 -0.95
CA VAL A 254 12.30 -8.04 -1.28
C VAL A 254 13.10 -8.11 -2.59
N SER A 255 13.88 -9.16 -2.83
CA SER A 255 14.71 -9.29 -4.04
C SER A 255 13.91 -9.46 -5.34
N PHE A 256 12.69 -10.01 -5.24
CA PHE A 256 11.71 -10.14 -6.33
C PHE A 256 10.73 -8.96 -6.33
N GLY A 257 11.04 -7.89 -5.59
CA GLY A 257 10.10 -6.84 -5.24
C GLY A 257 9.46 -6.13 -6.42
N LEU A 258 10.20 -5.88 -7.53
CA LEU A 258 9.59 -5.30 -8.73
C LEU A 258 8.52 -6.24 -9.36
N PRO A 259 8.84 -7.49 -9.73
CA PRO A 259 7.83 -8.42 -10.26
C PRO A 259 6.63 -8.62 -9.32
N ILE A 260 6.87 -8.73 -8.02
CA ILE A 260 5.81 -8.88 -7.03
C ILE A 260 4.95 -7.63 -6.98
N LEU A 261 5.57 -6.44 -6.91
CA LEU A 261 4.86 -5.17 -6.85
C LEU A 261 3.97 -4.98 -8.08
N GLU A 262 4.47 -5.28 -9.28
CA GLU A 262 3.68 -5.23 -10.51
C GLU A 262 2.44 -6.13 -10.42
N THR A 263 2.64 -7.37 -10.00
CA THR A 263 1.57 -8.37 -9.88
C THR A 263 0.55 -7.96 -8.81
N SER A 264 1.02 -7.53 -7.63
CA SER A 264 0.19 -7.06 -6.54
C SER A 264 -0.61 -5.82 -6.91
N LEU A 265 -0.01 -4.85 -7.59
CA LEU A 265 -0.72 -3.65 -8.06
C LEU A 265 -1.79 -4.01 -9.09
N SER A 266 -1.50 -4.91 -10.05
CA SER A 266 -2.51 -5.35 -11.02
C SER A 266 -3.69 -6.04 -10.33
N VAL A 267 -3.43 -6.97 -9.40
CA VAL A 267 -4.48 -7.64 -8.63
C VAL A 267 -5.29 -6.64 -7.82
N LEU A 268 -4.63 -5.74 -7.09
CA LEU A 268 -5.30 -4.76 -6.23
C LEU A 268 -6.17 -3.78 -7.03
N ARG A 269 -5.68 -3.23 -8.15
CA ARG A 269 -6.48 -2.35 -9.03
C ARG A 269 -7.73 -3.03 -9.54
N ARG A 270 -7.63 -4.30 -9.93
CA ARG A 270 -8.78 -5.07 -10.44
C ARG A 270 -9.82 -5.33 -9.34
N LEU A 271 -9.36 -5.68 -8.14
CA LEU A 271 -10.25 -5.85 -6.98
C LEU A 271 -10.99 -4.56 -6.65
N ILE A 272 -10.28 -3.43 -6.62
CA ILE A 272 -10.88 -2.11 -6.37
C ILE A 272 -11.89 -1.73 -7.46
N SER A 273 -11.59 -2.08 -8.71
CA SER A 273 -12.45 -1.80 -9.87
C SER A 273 -13.57 -2.82 -10.10
N GLY A 274 -13.69 -3.85 -9.25
CA GLY A 274 -14.66 -4.94 -9.43
C GLY A 274 -14.45 -5.80 -10.69
N ARG A 275 -13.24 -5.77 -11.30
CA ARG A 275 -12.92 -6.53 -12.51
C ARG A 275 -12.38 -7.92 -12.15
N PRO A 276 -12.65 -8.96 -12.97
CA PRO A 276 -12.11 -10.30 -12.71
C PRO A 276 -10.57 -10.31 -12.72
N VAL A 277 -9.98 -10.94 -11.70
CA VAL A 277 -8.53 -10.97 -11.45
C VAL A 277 -7.72 -11.63 -12.57
N PHE A 278 -8.32 -12.44 -13.43
CA PHE A 278 -7.64 -13.19 -14.50
C PHE A 278 -7.81 -12.60 -15.92
N THR A 279 -8.31 -11.36 -16.05
CA THR A 279 -8.42 -10.67 -17.34
C THR A 279 -7.07 -10.17 -17.85
N ALA A 280 -6.92 -9.83 -19.13
CA ALA A 280 -5.70 -9.17 -19.60
C ALA A 280 -5.67 -7.70 -19.12
N ASP A 281 -4.53 -7.22 -18.61
CA ASP A 281 -4.35 -5.84 -18.14
C ASP A 281 -3.33 -5.11 -19.01
N ARG A 282 -3.56 -3.81 -19.19
CA ARG A 282 -2.71 -2.89 -19.96
C ARG A 282 -2.28 -1.68 -19.14
N GLU A 283 -2.45 -1.73 -17.83
CA GLU A 283 -2.13 -0.65 -16.91
C GLU A 283 -0.93 -0.98 -16.02
N HIS A 284 -0.03 -1.81 -16.54
CA HIS A 284 1.23 -2.14 -15.86
C HIS A 284 2.09 -0.90 -15.58
N ILE A 285 2.98 -0.97 -14.58
CA ILE A 285 3.82 0.16 -14.15
C ILE A 285 4.55 0.76 -15.36
N HIS A 286 5.09 -0.11 -16.21
CA HIS A 286 5.82 0.32 -17.39
C HIS A 286 4.95 1.05 -18.42
N HIS A 287 3.67 0.68 -18.58
CA HIS A 287 2.74 1.39 -19.45
C HIS A 287 2.39 2.78 -18.90
N LYS A 288 2.22 2.92 -17.58
CA LYS A 288 2.00 4.23 -16.94
C LYS A 288 3.20 5.16 -17.11
N LEU A 289 4.43 4.63 -16.99
CA LEU A 289 5.64 5.42 -17.24
C LEU A 289 5.78 5.84 -18.70
N LEU A 290 5.42 4.97 -19.67
CA LEU A 290 5.37 5.36 -21.08
C LEU A 290 4.32 6.44 -21.36
N GLN A 291 3.12 6.34 -20.76
CA GLN A 291 2.05 7.35 -20.88
C GLN A 291 2.46 8.72 -20.32
N ARG A 292 3.46 8.77 -19.43
CA ARG A 292 4.06 9.99 -18.89
C ARG A 292 5.06 10.67 -19.82
N GLY A 293 5.29 10.11 -21.01
CA GLY A 293 6.24 10.65 -21.99
C GLY A 293 7.66 10.11 -21.86
N MET A 294 7.91 9.11 -20.99
CA MET A 294 9.22 8.45 -20.96
C MET A 294 9.40 7.56 -22.19
N SER A 295 10.62 7.54 -22.74
CA SER A 295 11.01 6.58 -23.76
C SER A 295 11.20 5.17 -23.18
N HIS A 296 11.10 4.14 -24.02
CA HIS A 296 11.31 2.74 -23.63
C HIS A 296 12.58 2.51 -22.83
N ARG A 297 13.71 3.04 -23.33
CA ARG A 297 15.00 2.93 -22.66
C ARG A 297 14.98 3.57 -21.27
N GLN A 298 14.39 4.76 -21.15
CA GLN A 298 14.27 5.45 -19.86
C GLN A 298 13.44 4.63 -18.87
N VAL A 299 12.31 4.06 -19.31
CA VAL A 299 11.46 3.21 -18.46
C VAL A 299 12.24 1.99 -17.96
N VAL A 300 12.94 1.27 -18.86
CA VAL A 300 13.71 0.09 -18.49
C VAL A 300 14.85 0.44 -17.52
N ILE A 301 15.58 1.54 -17.75
CA ILE A 301 16.67 1.98 -16.86
C ILE A 301 16.13 2.36 -15.47
N VAL A 302 15.00 3.07 -15.39
CA VAL A 302 14.37 3.41 -14.11
C VAL A 302 13.94 2.14 -13.38
N LEU A 303 13.31 1.19 -14.08
CA LEU A 303 12.89 -0.06 -13.46
C LEU A 303 14.08 -0.95 -13.06
N TYR A 304 15.21 -0.90 -13.77
CA TYR A 304 16.45 -1.52 -13.33
C TYR A 304 16.99 -0.89 -12.05
N ALA A 305 16.97 0.45 -11.95
CA ALA A 305 17.35 1.13 -10.72
C ALA A 305 16.45 0.72 -9.55
N VAL A 306 15.14 0.60 -9.77
CA VAL A 306 14.19 0.07 -8.78
C VAL A 306 14.54 -1.37 -8.40
N SER A 307 14.75 -2.27 -9.36
CA SER A 307 15.17 -3.66 -9.09
C SER A 307 16.50 -3.72 -8.32
N ALA A 308 17.46 -2.85 -8.63
CA ALA A 308 18.73 -2.75 -7.92
C ALA A 308 18.55 -2.28 -6.48
N VAL A 309 17.67 -1.30 -6.23
CA VAL A 309 17.33 -0.85 -4.86
C VAL A 309 16.68 -1.98 -4.07
N PHE A 310 15.72 -2.70 -4.65
CA PHE A 310 15.13 -3.89 -4.04
C PHE A 310 16.21 -4.96 -3.74
N ALA A 311 17.10 -5.24 -4.68
CA ALA A 311 18.20 -6.17 -4.47
C ALA A 311 19.13 -5.74 -3.32
N LEU A 312 19.56 -4.48 -3.29
CA LEU A 312 20.42 -3.95 -2.23
C LEU A 312 19.75 -3.98 -0.85
N LEU A 313 18.48 -3.55 -0.77
CA LEU A 313 17.70 -3.62 0.46
C LEU A 313 17.50 -5.06 0.94
N SER A 314 17.34 -6.01 0.02
CA SER A 314 17.26 -7.44 0.37
C SER A 314 18.58 -7.96 0.94
N LEU A 315 19.74 -7.52 0.42
CA LEU A 315 21.04 -7.88 0.97
C LEU A 315 21.30 -7.24 2.34
N PHE A 316 20.76 -6.05 2.60
CA PHE A 316 20.86 -5.42 3.92
C PHE A 316 20.19 -6.25 5.03
N LEU A 317 19.20 -7.09 4.67
CA LEU A 317 18.55 -8.03 5.61
C LEU A 317 19.42 -9.23 6.01
N LEU A 318 20.60 -9.43 5.40
CA LEU A 318 21.54 -10.49 5.78
C LEU A 318 22.16 -10.27 7.17
N TRP A 319 22.14 -9.03 7.68
CA TRP A 319 22.56 -8.67 9.04
C TRP A 319 21.34 -8.19 9.83
N PRO A 320 20.45 -9.10 10.25
CA PRO A 320 19.23 -8.72 10.95
C PRO A 320 19.56 -8.22 12.37
N THR A 321 19.46 -6.91 12.58
CA THR A 321 19.04 -6.38 13.87
C THR A 321 17.52 -6.21 13.82
N GLY A 322 16.81 -6.30 14.94
CA GLY A 322 15.34 -6.11 14.93
C GLY A 322 14.89 -4.81 14.24
N SER A 323 15.75 -3.78 14.28
CA SER A 323 15.58 -2.50 13.59
C SER A 323 15.81 -2.54 12.07
N THR A 324 16.65 -3.42 11.52
CA THR A 324 16.96 -3.41 10.08
C THR A 324 15.78 -3.87 9.23
N LEU A 325 15.04 -4.90 9.67
CA LEU A 325 13.82 -5.34 8.97
C LEU A 325 12.77 -4.22 8.95
N GLY A 326 12.51 -3.58 10.10
CA GLY A 326 11.58 -2.47 10.20
C GLY A 326 11.97 -1.30 9.31
N LEU A 327 13.26 -0.93 9.28
CA LEU A 327 13.79 0.11 8.42
C LEU A 327 13.60 -0.22 6.93
N VAL A 328 13.96 -1.44 6.51
CA VAL A 328 13.80 -1.87 5.11
C VAL A 328 12.33 -1.83 4.70
N LEU A 329 11.43 -2.36 5.53
CA LEU A 329 9.99 -2.32 5.24
C LEU A 329 9.45 -0.88 5.20
N ALA A 330 9.92 0.01 6.07
CA ALA A 330 9.53 1.42 6.07
C ALA A 330 10.01 2.16 4.81
N VAL A 331 11.26 1.95 4.40
CA VAL A 331 11.83 2.53 3.18
C VAL A 331 11.09 2.01 1.94
N LEU A 332 10.86 0.69 1.85
CA LEU A 332 10.11 0.09 0.76
C LEU A 332 8.66 0.57 0.72
N GLY A 333 7.98 0.57 1.86
CA GLY A 333 6.60 1.04 1.97
C GLY A 333 6.45 2.49 1.54
N THR A 334 7.37 3.36 2.00
CA THR A 334 7.40 4.79 1.61
C THR A 334 7.71 4.95 0.13
N GLY A 335 8.70 4.24 -0.40
CA GLY A 335 9.06 4.28 -1.82
C GLY A 335 7.93 3.81 -2.74
N VAL A 336 7.28 2.69 -2.39
CA VAL A 336 6.10 2.17 -3.11
C VAL A 336 4.94 3.17 -3.03
N TRP A 337 4.68 3.73 -1.85
CA TRP A 337 3.64 4.74 -1.66
C TRP A 337 3.86 5.95 -2.56
N ILE A 338 5.06 6.54 -2.52
CA ILE A 338 5.45 7.66 -3.38
C ILE A 338 5.33 7.26 -4.85
N GLY A 339 5.78 6.06 -5.23
CA GLY A 339 5.71 5.54 -6.59
C GLY A 339 4.27 5.42 -7.10
N VAL A 340 3.36 4.84 -6.32
CA VAL A 340 1.94 4.70 -6.68
C VAL A 340 1.28 6.06 -6.82
N GLN A 341 1.56 7.00 -5.91
CA GLN A 341 1.07 8.38 -6.02
C GLN A 341 1.59 9.06 -7.29
N HIS A 342 2.89 8.93 -7.53
CA HIS A 342 3.50 9.49 -8.72
C HIS A 342 2.91 8.86 -9.95
N LEU A 343 2.61 7.57 -10.03
CA LEU A 343 2.03 6.85 -11.19
C LEU A 343 0.57 7.22 -11.52
N GLY A 344 -0.12 7.93 -10.61
CA GLY A 344 -1.43 8.53 -10.91
C GLY A 344 -2.52 7.52 -11.25
N TYR A 345 -2.52 6.37 -10.58
CA TYR A 345 -3.60 5.38 -10.70
C TYR A 345 -4.91 5.93 -10.12
N LEU A 346 -5.99 5.84 -10.91
CA LEU A 346 -7.29 6.42 -10.56
C LEU A 346 -7.96 5.69 -9.40
N GLU A 347 -7.81 4.36 -9.34
CA GLU A 347 -8.39 3.47 -8.34
C GLU A 347 -7.95 3.87 -6.93
N PHE A 348 -6.65 4.12 -6.75
CA PHE A 348 -6.09 4.55 -5.48
C PHE A 348 -6.46 6.01 -5.15
N GLY A 349 -6.70 6.83 -6.17
CA GLY A 349 -7.22 8.19 -6.01
C GLY A 349 -8.64 8.23 -5.42
N GLU A 350 -9.52 7.31 -5.84
CA GLU A 350 -10.86 7.18 -5.26
C GLU A 350 -10.82 6.69 -3.81
N ILE A 351 -10.00 5.67 -3.50
CA ILE A 351 -9.84 5.18 -2.12
C ILE A 351 -9.37 6.30 -1.21
N ARG A 352 -8.41 7.12 -1.66
CA ARG A 352 -7.93 8.26 -0.89
C ARG A 352 -9.05 9.27 -0.63
N ARG A 353 -9.89 9.57 -1.65
CA ARG A 353 -11.03 10.48 -1.50
C ARG A 353 -12.07 9.93 -0.52
N VAL A 354 -12.37 8.63 -0.57
CA VAL A 354 -13.27 7.98 0.39
C VAL A 354 -12.69 8.02 1.80
N ALA A 355 -11.42 7.67 1.98
CA ALA A 355 -10.75 7.70 3.27
C ALA A 355 -10.73 9.12 3.89
N GLN A 356 -10.49 10.15 3.06
CA GLN A 356 -10.57 11.56 3.48
C GLN A 356 -11.98 11.93 3.94
N ARG A 357 -13.02 11.55 3.17
CA ARG A 357 -14.43 11.78 3.57
C ARG A 357 -14.80 11.09 4.87
N THR A 358 -14.33 9.86 5.10
CA THR A 358 -14.57 9.14 6.36
C THR A 358 -13.88 9.82 7.55
N MET A 359 -12.67 10.35 7.36
CA MET A 359 -11.98 11.12 8.40
C MET A 359 -12.72 12.43 8.73
N GLU A 360 -13.23 13.13 7.72
CA GLU A 360 -14.06 14.34 7.91
C GLU A 360 -15.38 14.02 8.62
N GLN A 361 -16.04 12.91 8.26
CA GLN A 361 -17.26 12.45 8.93
C GLN A 361 -17.05 12.17 10.42
N ARG A 362 -15.87 11.68 10.82
CA ARG A 362 -15.58 11.45 12.24
C ARG A 362 -15.68 12.74 13.06
N GLN A 363 -15.15 13.85 12.53
CA GLN A 363 -15.22 15.13 13.23
C GLN A 363 -16.66 15.64 13.34
N ILE A 364 -17.47 15.47 12.29
CA ILE A 364 -18.91 15.78 12.33
C ILE A 364 -19.61 14.97 13.44
N VAL A 365 -19.30 13.68 13.58
CA VAL A 365 -19.88 12.84 14.63
C VAL A 365 -19.46 13.32 16.03
N VAL A 366 -18.18 13.67 16.23
CA VAL A 366 -17.70 14.20 17.52
C VAL A 366 -18.40 15.53 17.86
N ASN A 367 -18.45 16.47 16.92
CA ASN A 367 -19.09 17.77 17.10
C ASN A 367 -20.60 17.62 17.39
N ASN A 368 -21.30 16.72 16.68
CA ASN A 368 -22.71 16.43 16.94
C ASN A 368 -22.95 15.77 18.30
N LEU A 369 -22.05 14.90 18.76
CA LEU A 369 -22.15 14.29 20.09
C LEU A 369 -21.95 15.32 21.19
N ALA A 370 -21.04 16.29 21.02
CA ALA A 370 -20.85 17.39 21.96
C ALA A 370 -22.15 18.21 22.12
N ILE A 371 -22.79 18.58 21.01
CA ILE A 371 -24.08 19.29 21.04
C ILE A 371 -25.17 18.44 21.69
N ARG A 372 -25.30 17.15 21.34
CA ARG A 372 -26.33 16.28 21.93
C ARG A 372 -26.16 16.11 23.44
N ARG A 373 -24.92 15.93 23.92
CA ARG A 373 -24.64 15.88 25.36
C ARG A 373 -25.02 17.19 26.05
N ALA A 374 -24.64 18.32 25.45
CA ALA A 374 -25.01 19.62 25.95
C ALA A 374 -26.54 19.80 26.00
N THR A 375 -27.28 19.35 24.98
CA THR A 375 -28.75 19.34 24.99
C THR A 375 -29.30 18.53 26.16
N GLU A 376 -28.81 17.32 26.42
CA GLU A 376 -29.28 16.51 27.55
C GLU A 376 -28.93 17.15 28.91
N GLU A 377 -27.73 17.71 29.06
CA GLU A 377 -27.32 18.41 30.28
C GLU A 377 -28.12 19.71 30.51
N LEU A 378 -28.48 20.44 29.45
CA LEU A 378 -29.32 21.65 29.52
C LEU A 378 -30.73 21.36 30.03
N LYS A 379 -31.29 20.16 29.76
CA LYS A 379 -32.62 19.79 30.29
C LYS A 379 -32.67 19.76 31.81
N VAL A 380 -31.55 19.42 32.45
CA VAL A 380 -31.42 19.29 33.91
C VAL A 380 -30.63 20.43 34.55
N ALA A 381 -30.33 21.50 33.81
CA ALA A 381 -29.61 22.65 34.36
C ALA A 381 -30.47 23.43 35.38
N GLU A 382 -29.90 23.68 36.56
CA GLU A 382 -30.56 24.31 37.72
C GLU A 382 -30.11 25.75 37.97
N SER A 383 -29.15 26.26 37.19
CA SER A 383 -28.71 27.66 37.30
C SER A 383 -28.19 28.21 35.98
N PHE A 384 -28.25 29.54 35.83
CA PHE A 384 -27.71 30.23 34.66
C PHE A 384 -26.18 30.04 34.55
N GLN A 385 -25.48 29.91 35.67
CA GLN A 385 -24.04 29.62 35.68
C GLN A 385 -23.74 28.20 35.15
N GLN A 386 -24.58 27.22 35.46
CA GLN A 386 -24.46 25.86 34.93
C GLN A 386 -24.70 25.82 33.42
N VAL A 387 -25.69 26.57 32.92
CA VAL A 387 -25.91 26.77 31.46
C VAL A 387 -24.64 27.30 30.80
N GLY A 388 -23.99 28.32 31.37
CA GLY A 388 -22.72 28.85 30.85
C GLY A 388 -21.59 27.82 30.78
N ARG A 389 -21.46 26.95 31.79
CA ARG A 389 -20.45 25.86 31.79
C ARG A 389 -20.72 24.81 30.72
N ILE A 390 -21.99 24.39 30.56
CA ILE A 390 -22.39 23.40 29.56
C ILE A 390 -22.12 23.93 28.15
N LEU A 391 -22.48 25.18 27.87
CA LEU A 391 -22.20 25.82 26.58
C LEU A 391 -20.70 25.92 26.34
N THR A 392 -19.92 26.36 27.34
CA THR A 392 -18.46 26.43 27.24
C THR A 392 -17.85 25.09 26.86
N ALA A 393 -18.25 23.98 27.51
CA ALA A 393 -17.74 22.64 27.19
C ALA A 393 -18.15 22.18 25.77
N ALA A 394 -19.38 22.50 25.35
CA ALA A 394 -19.89 22.16 24.02
C ALA A 394 -19.16 22.90 22.89
N PHE A 395 -18.85 24.19 23.11
CA PHE A 395 -18.20 25.06 22.12
C PHE A 395 -16.66 24.97 22.14
N ASP A 396 -16.05 24.61 23.26
CA ASP A 396 -14.61 24.37 23.33
C ASP A 396 -14.19 23.18 22.45
N SER A 397 -15.04 22.15 22.39
CA SER A 397 -14.80 20.92 21.65
C SER A 397 -15.22 20.96 20.17
N ASN A 398 -15.81 22.05 19.69
CA ASN A 398 -16.35 22.15 18.32
C ASN A 398 -15.66 23.24 17.47
N ASP A 399 -16.18 23.44 16.25
CA ASP A 399 -15.60 24.33 15.23
C ASP A 399 -15.86 25.83 15.46
N PHE A 400 -16.63 26.22 16.48
CA PHE A 400 -16.92 27.63 16.75
C PHE A 400 -15.84 28.25 17.63
N ASP A 401 -15.61 29.55 17.47
CA ASP A 401 -14.49 30.23 18.12
C ASP A 401 -14.94 31.07 19.34
N ALA A 402 -16.16 31.60 19.29
CA ALA A 402 -16.78 32.30 20.42
C ALA A 402 -18.30 32.19 20.40
N PHE A 403 -18.90 32.41 21.57
CA PHE A 403 -20.33 32.67 21.68
C PHE A 403 -20.63 33.79 22.67
N GLU A 404 -21.76 34.43 22.47
CA GLU A 404 -22.37 35.41 23.34
C GLU A 404 -23.84 35.05 23.51
N LEU A 405 -24.23 34.68 24.72
CA LEU A 405 -25.61 34.42 25.11
C LEU A 405 -26.16 35.66 25.81
N ARG A 406 -27.26 36.19 25.29
CA ARG A 406 -28.02 37.29 25.89
C ARG A 406 -29.38 36.75 26.29
N ALA A 407 -29.68 36.74 27.58
CA ALA A 407 -31.03 36.40 28.05
C ALA A 407 -31.92 37.64 28.03
N GLU A 408 -33.18 37.49 27.62
CA GLU A 408 -34.21 38.52 27.77
C GLU A 408 -35.20 38.07 28.85
N VAL A 409 -35.46 38.93 29.84
CA VAL A 409 -36.48 38.68 30.86
C VAL A 409 -37.81 39.19 30.31
N ALA A 410 -38.73 38.27 30.03
CA ALA A 410 -40.10 38.60 29.66
C ALA A 410 -40.85 39.19 30.88
N GLY A 411 -40.74 40.50 31.07
CA GLY A 411 -41.48 41.22 32.11
C GLY A 411 -42.96 41.32 31.76
N ARG A 412 -43.82 40.54 32.43
CA ARG A 412 -45.23 40.92 32.62
C ARG A 412 -45.30 41.99 33.72
N GLY A 413 -45.06 43.24 33.35
CA GLY A 413 -45.21 44.39 34.24
C GLY A 413 -44.26 45.53 33.88
N PHE A 414 -44.76 46.77 33.92
CA PHE A 414 -43.99 47.99 33.69
C PHE A 414 -42.93 48.19 34.79
N HIS A 415 -41.77 47.54 34.66
CA HIS A 415 -40.54 47.94 35.31
C HIS A 415 -39.45 48.07 34.25
N LEU A 416 -38.87 49.27 34.14
CA LEU A 416 -37.68 49.53 33.35
C LEU A 416 -36.51 48.81 34.03
N VAL A 417 -36.17 47.61 33.56
CA VAL A 417 -34.87 46.99 33.84
C VAL A 417 -33.87 47.62 32.88
N ASP A 418 -32.82 48.26 33.41
CA ASP A 418 -31.76 48.81 32.58
C ASP A 418 -31.07 47.67 31.80
N ALA A 419 -30.72 47.93 30.53
CA ALA A 419 -30.14 46.92 29.63
C ALA A 419 -28.80 46.31 30.14
N GLU A 420 -28.17 46.92 31.16
CA GLU A 420 -26.94 46.42 31.81
C GLU A 420 -27.20 45.33 32.87
N ASP A 421 -28.44 45.14 33.34
CA ASP A 421 -28.79 44.18 34.41
C ASP A 421 -29.29 42.82 33.88
N LEU A 422 -29.30 42.61 32.55
CA LEU A 422 -29.70 41.34 31.95
C LEU A 422 -28.57 40.31 32.00
N PRO A 423 -28.84 39.04 32.35
CA PRO A 423 -27.82 38.01 32.41
C PRO A 423 -27.19 37.75 31.04
N GLN A 424 -25.90 38.06 30.92
CA GLN A 424 -25.11 37.88 29.71
C GLN A 424 -23.93 36.92 29.95
N LEU A 425 -23.71 36.00 29.02
CA LEU A 425 -22.62 35.03 29.05
C LEU A 425 -21.78 35.20 27.78
N ARG A 426 -20.46 35.40 27.94
CA ARG A 426 -19.52 35.50 26.83
C ARG A 426 -18.40 34.49 27.01
N TRP A 427 -18.06 33.82 25.92
CA TRP A 427 -16.95 32.87 25.88
C TRP A 427 -16.24 32.97 24.53
N SER A 428 -14.93 32.75 24.56
CA SER A 428 -14.11 32.65 23.36
C SER A 428 -12.92 31.73 23.62
N LYS A 429 -12.43 31.07 22.57
CA LYS A 429 -11.14 30.36 22.63
C LYS A 429 -9.98 31.33 22.94
N PRO A 430 -8.89 30.86 23.58
CA PRO A 430 -7.76 31.70 23.95
C PRO A 430 -7.19 32.47 22.75
N GLY A 431 -6.99 33.79 22.89
CA GLY A 431 -6.42 34.67 21.85
C GLY A 431 -7.43 35.42 20.96
N MET A 432 -8.74 35.21 21.13
CA MET A 432 -9.79 35.77 20.29
C MET A 432 -10.08 37.27 20.51
N PHE A 433 -10.20 37.74 21.75
CA PHE A 433 -10.59 39.14 22.01
C PHE A 433 -9.53 40.19 21.66
N ALA A 434 -8.30 39.78 21.35
CA ALA A 434 -7.21 40.69 21.01
C ALA A 434 -7.00 40.91 19.48
N THR A 435 -7.68 40.15 18.60
CA THR A 435 -7.28 40.08 17.16
C THR A 435 -8.42 39.94 16.14
N ILE A 436 -9.69 40.14 16.49
CA ILE A 436 -10.77 40.09 15.47
C ILE A 436 -10.84 41.45 14.77
N GLU A 437 -10.18 41.58 13.62
CA GLU A 437 -10.41 42.70 12.70
C GLU A 437 -11.74 42.50 11.92
N PHE A 438 -12.39 43.60 11.54
CA PHE A 438 -13.62 43.57 10.74
C PHE A 438 -13.36 42.88 9.39
N GLY A 439 -13.86 41.65 9.21
CA GLY A 439 -13.80 40.91 7.94
C GLY A 439 -13.40 39.43 8.04
N ASP A 440 -12.78 39.01 9.15
CA ASP A 440 -12.16 37.67 9.26
C ASP A 440 -13.05 36.59 9.87
N ALA A 441 -14.28 36.91 10.24
CA ALA A 441 -15.22 35.98 10.84
C ALA A 441 -16.65 36.22 10.35
N TRP A 442 -17.43 35.16 10.30
CA TRP A 442 -18.88 35.26 10.21
C TRP A 442 -19.51 35.03 11.58
N SER A 443 -20.65 35.68 11.80
CA SER A 443 -21.47 35.49 12.99
C SER A 443 -22.84 34.97 12.61
N MET A 444 -23.38 34.06 13.42
CA MET A 444 -24.77 33.61 13.32
C MET A 444 -25.48 33.96 14.62
N THR A 445 -26.64 34.58 14.50
CA THR A 445 -27.52 34.88 15.63
C THR A 445 -28.68 33.92 15.61
N LEU A 446 -28.82 33.15 16.69
CA LEU A 446 -29.87 32.18 16.88
C LEU A 446 -30.88 32.73 17.89
N PRO A 447 -32.12 33.02 17.48
CA PRO A 447 -33.16 33.43 18.42
C PRO A 447 -33.55 32.24 19.30
N LEU A 448 -33.59 32.46 20.61
CA LEU A 448 -33.95 31.44 21.59
C LEU A 448 -35.44 31.54 21.89
N VAL A 449 -36.22 30.69 21.23
CA VAL A 449 -37.67 30.62 21.40
C VAL A 449 -38.03 29.28 22.05
N THR A 450 -38.81 29.31 23.12
CA THR A 450 -39.29 28.10 23.80
C THR A 450 -40.29 27.34 22.92
N ALA A 451 -40.58 26.08 23.26
CA ALA A 451 -41.63 25.31 22.58
C ALA A 451 -43.02 25.99 22.65
N GLY A 452 -43.25 26.83 23.66
CA GLY A 452 -44.46 27.65 23.81
C GLY A 452 -44.48 28.94 23.00
N GLY A 453 -43.42 29.26 22.26
CA GLY A 453 -43.33 30.47 21.42
C GLY A 453 -42.82 31.71 22.14
N GLU A 454 -42.29 31.60 23.36
CA GLU A 454 -41.76 32.75 24.10
C GLU A 454 -40.29 33.01 23.75
N LEU A 455 -39.97 34.26 23.40
CA LEU A 455 -38.60 34.71 23.15
C LEU A 455 -37.87 34.88 24.49
N CYS A 456 -36.76 34.18 24.65
CA CYS A 456 -35.95 34.14 25.88
C CYS A 456 -34.57 34.78 25.69
N GLY A 457 -34.31 35.32 24.49
CA GLY A 457 -33.07 36.01 24.14
C GLY A 457 -32.42 35.48 22.88
N ASN A 458 -31.11 35.71 22.75
CA ASN A 458 -30.34 35.39 21.55
C ASN A 458 -29.02 34.73 21.89
N LEU A 459 -28.65 33.69 21.14
CA LEU A 459 -27.31 33.11 21.13
C LEU A 459 -26.58 33.58 19.86
N ILE A 460 -25.55 34.40 20.03
CA ILE A 460 -24.68 34.86 18.95
C ILE A 460 -23.44 33.98 18.95
N ILE A 461 -23.06 33.44 17.80
CA ILE A 461 -21.92 32.53 17.65
C ILE A 461 -21.02 33.08 16.57
N LEU A 462 -19.71 33.05 16.81
CA LEU A 462 -18.70 33.53 15.87
C LEU A 462 -17.78 32.39 15.43
N LYS A 463 -17.49 32.35 14.14
CA LYS A 463 -16.49 31.46 13.53
C LYS A 463 -15.63 32.24 12.54
N ARG A 464 -14.30 32.10 12.63
CA ARG A 464 -13.37 32.67 11.65
C ARG A 464 -13.55 32.01 10.29
N TYR A 465 -13.31 32.77 9.22
CA TYR A 465 -13.21 32.20 7.89
C TYR A 465 -12.04 31.22 7.86
N ALA A 466 -12.38 29.95 7.69
CA ALA A 466 -11.43 28.86 7.52
C ALA A 466 -11.74 28.16 6.20
N ASN A 467 -10.72 27.57 5.58
CA ASN A 467 -10.86 26.82 4.32
C ASN A 467 -11.51 25.43 4.53
N ARG A 468 -12.41 25.33 5.52
CA ARG A 468 -13.12 24.11 5.93
C ARG A 468 -14.57 24.45 6.25
N ASP A 469 -15.47 23.65 5.68
CA ASP A 469 -16.90 23.73 5.95
C ASP A 469 -17.20 23.51 7.45
N LEU A 470 -18.36 23.97 7.91
CA LEU A 470 -18.83 23.71 9.27
C LEU A 470 -19.08 22.20 9.45
N GLN A 471 -18.32 21.55 10.33
CA GLN A 471 -18.42 20.11 10.55
C GLN A 471 -19.44 19.80 11.66
N LEU A 472 -20.69 20.20 11.45
CA LEU A 472 -21.77 20.09 12.43
C LEU A 472 -23.11 19.99 11.70
N ASP A 473 -24.04 19.17 12.21
CA ASP A 473 -25.40 19.12 11.72
C ASP A 473 -26.16 20.38 12.14
N ILE A 474 -26.42 21.26 11.17
CA ILE A 474 -27.10 22.54 11.39
C ILE A 474 -28.50 22.32 11.95
N ASN A 475 -29.24 21.28 11.50
CA ASN A 475 -30.59 21.03 11.98
C ASN A 475 -30.60 20.65 13.46
N LEU A 476 -29.67 19.78 13.88
CA LEU A 476 -29.50 19.43 15.30
C LEU A 476 -29.28 20.69 16.14
N PHE A 477 -28.50 21.62 15.62
CA PHE A 477 -28.09 22.84 16.30
C PHE A 477 -29.20 23.91 16.36
N THR A 478 -29.86 24.17 15.23
CA THR A 478 -30.85 25.26 15.10
C THR A 478 -32.25 24.87 15.58
N SER A 479 -32.55 23.58 15.72
CA SER A 479 -33.83 23.11 16.24
C SER A 479 -33.70 22.63 17.67
N LEU A 480 -33.27 21.38 17.87
CA LEU A 480 -33.29 20.71 19.16
C LEU A 480 -32.47 21.46 20.21
N PHE A 481 -31.20 21.78 19.91
CA PHE A 481 -30.33 22.47 20.85
C PHE A 481 -30.84 23.88 21.17
N ALA A 482 -31.27 24.64 20.16
CA ALA A 482 -31.82 25.99 20.32
C ALA A 482 -33.02 26.03 21.27
N THR A 483 -34.00 25.16 21.04
CA THR A 483 -35.23 25.12 21.85
C THR A 483 -34.92 24.69 23.28
N THR A 484 -34.07 23.66 23.48
CA THR A 484 -33.70 23.22 24.83
C THR A 484 -32.88 24.28 25.59
N LEU A 485 -32.02 25.02 24.89
CA LEU A 485 -31.31 26.15 25.48
C LEU A 485 -32.27 27.28 25.87
N ALA A 486 -33.26 27.60 25.03
CA ALA A 486 -34.28 28.59 25.35
C ALA A 486 -35.05 28.22 26.62
N GLU A 487 -35.47 26.95 26.76
CA GLU A 487 -36.13 26.46 27.96
C GLU A 487 -35.22 26.51 29.20
N ALA A 488 -33.95 26.14 29.08
CA ALA A 488 -32.99 26.22 30.17
C ALA A 488 -32.73 27.66 30.62
N VAL A 489 -32.65 28.61 29.68
CA VAL A 489 -32.52 30.03 29.98
C VAL A 489 -33.79 30.56 30.64
N HIS A 490 -34.96 30.24 30.11
CA HIS A 490 -36.25 30.66 30.69
C HIS A 490 -36.42 30.21 32.15
N ARG A 491 -36.14 28.92 32.43
CA ARG A 491 -36.25 28.36 33.79
C ARG A 491 -35.31 29.03 34.79
N ASN A 492 -34.08 29.34 34.37
CA ASN A 492 -33.01 29.73 35.28
C ASN A 492 -32.76 31.25 35.33
N ALA A 493 -33.21 32.02 34.34
CA ALA A 493 -33.12 33.49 34.36
C ALA A 493 -34.19 34.12 35.27
N MET A 494 -35.33 33.46 35.48
CA MET A 494 -36.43 33.96 36.31
C MET A 494 -36.29 33.68 37.82
N GLN A 495 -35.32 32.85 38.25
CA GLN A 495 -35.11 32.53 39.67
C GLN A 495 -34.33 33.60 40.47
N ASN A 496 -33.71 34.58 39.80
CA ASN A 496 -32.91 35.62 40.45
C ASN A 496 -33.66 36.94 40.74
N VAL A 497 -34.98 37.00 40.56
CA VAL A 497 -35.77 38.19 40.91
C VAL A 497 -36.39 37.96 42.30
N GLU A 498 -35.71 38.41 43.35
CA GLU A 498 -36.28 38.45 44.71
C GLU A 498 -37.54 39.33 44.74
N PHE A 499 -38.71 38.71 44.88
CA PHE A 499 -39.95 39.41 45.22
C PHE A 499 -39.85 39.88 46.68
N MET A 500 -39.62 41.17 46.92
CA MET A 500 -39.93 41.77 48.22
C MET A 500 -41.44 41.97 48.34
N PRO A 501 -42.14 41.32 49.30
CA PRO A 501 -43.55 41.58 49.53
C PRO A 501 -43.72 42.91 50.27
N THR A 502 -44.54 43.80 49.71
CA THR A 502 -45.07 44.96 50.40
C THR A 502 -45.99 44.51 51.53
N THR A 503 -45.62 44.75 52.79
CA THR A 503 -46.54 44.70 53.93
C THR A 503 -46.97 46.10 54.30
N ASP A 504 -48.29 46.31 54.27
CA ASP A 504 -49.03 47.49 54.71
C ASP A 504 -48.75 47.90 56.18
N ASN A 505 -48.79 49.21 56.42
CA ASN A 505 -48.93 50.00 57.67
C ASN A 505 -49.69 49.30 58.83
N PRO A 506 -49.50 49.62 60.15
CA PRO A 506 -49.39 50.99 60.72
C PRO A 506 -48.59 51.16 62.05
N SER A 507 -48.04 52.35 62.34
CA SER A 507 -47.94 53.01 63.68
C SER A 507 -46.74 53.96 63.79
N LEU A 508 -47.01 55.27 63.71
CA LEU A 508 -46.13 56.32 64.22
C LEU A 508 -46.86 57.02 65.35
N LEU A 509 -46.41 56.84 66.59
CA LEU A 509 -46.58 57.71 67.78
C LEU A 509 -45.68 57.13 68.89
N PRO A 510 -45.14 57.91 69.85
CA PRO A 510 -44.65 59.29 69.82
C PRO A 510 -43.23 59.42 70.44
N ALA A 511 -42.57 60.58 70.30
CA ALA A 511 -41.60 61.07 71.29
C ALA A 511 -41.55 62.60 71.29
N GLN A 512 -42.05 63.21 72.38
CA GLN A 512 -41.68 64.55 72.81
C GLN A 512 -40.35 64.47 73.58
N ALA A 513 -39.48 65.47 73.42
CA ALA A 513 -38.70 66.05 74.51
C ALA A 513 -37.99 67.33 74.04
N GLY A 514 -38.14 68.41 74.83
CA GLY A 514 -37.14 69.47 75.03
C GLY A 514 -37.11 70.59 74.02
#